data_AF-A0A4S8PYH6-F1
#
_entry.id   AF-A0A4S8PYH6-F1
#
_cell.length_a   1.000
_cell.length_b   1.000
_cell.length_c   1.000
_cell.angle_alpha   90.00
_cell.angle_beta   90.00
_cell.angle_gamma   90.00
#
_symmetry.space_group_name_H-M   'P 1'
#
loop_
_entity.id
_entity.type
_entity.pdbx_description
1 polymer ?
#
loop_
_entity_poly.entity_id
_entity_poly.type
_entity_poly.pdbx_seq_one_letter_code
_entity_poly.pdbx_strand_id
1 'polypeptide(L)'
;MGSRSITKITFTDTTVRLYLHWGSPEYQIPNMAEFIFWAWTLDKPWTADSYRAYLDTVSDGSLPAEPTDGFHGDLEHYYRITIGENGQVTYVYKHLNFDAEDWAVEFQAENRAELYDEAIRQLEAHRRWVADAIEANPKAVHYEQDLAAIDHHLHEARLYAQVEALPGVPASACQSDFHAEHSCERDQCSIWTPELTEIADRPPRRGDHDDGSQD
;
A
#
# COMPACT_ATOMS: atom_id res chain seq x y z
N MET A 1 -20.33 -5.08 2.70
CA MET A 1 -19.66 -5.97 1.73
C MET A 1 -18.88 -5.07 0.79
N GLY A 2 -17.55 -5.13 0.81
CA GLY A 2 -16.69 -4.31 -0.07
C GLY A 2 -16.66 -4.83 -1.50
N SER A 3 -16.48 -3.93 -2.46
CA SER A 3 -16.26 -4.29 -3.87
C SER A 3 -14.99 -5.11 -4.00
N ARG A 4 -15.01 -6.20 -4.78
CA ARG A 4 -13.83 -7.06 -4.98
C ARG A 4 -12.87 -6.42 -5.98
N SER A 5 -11.56 -6.60 -5.82
CA SER A 5 -10.56 -6.13 -6.79
C SER A 5 -9.81 -7.26 -7.49
N ILE A 6 -9.46 -6.99 -8.75
CA ILE A 6 -8.47 -7.74 -9.52
C ILE A 6 -7.12 -7.07 -9.32
N THR A 7 -6.17 -7.76 -8.72
CA THR A 7 -4.81 -7.24 -8.56
C THR A 7 -3.82 -8.12 -9.28
N LYS A 8 -3.07 -7.52 -10.21
CA LYS A 8 -1.99 -8.15 -10.94
C LYS A 8 -0.67 -7.49 -10.57
N ILE A 9 0.23 -8.26 -9.97
CA ILE A 9 1.59 -7.81 -9.65
C ILE A 9 2.56 -8.57 -10.55
N THR A 10 3.34 -7.85 -11.33
CA THR A 10 4.36 -8.40 -12.22
C THR A 10 5.73 -8.05 -11.66
N PHE A 11 6.47 -9.08 -11.26
CA PHE A 11 7.89 -9.02 -10.95
C PHE A 11 8.68 -9.45 -12.20
N THR A 12 10.01 -9.39 -12.16
CA THR A 12 10.85 -9.71 -13.31
C THR A 12 10.67 -11.15 -13.81
N ASP A 13 10.55 -12.10 -12.90
CA ASP A 13 10.49 -13.53 -13.19
C ASP A 13 9.06 -14.11 -13.13
N THR A 14 8.13 -13.40 -12.50
CA THR A 14 6.81 -13.93 -12.19
C THR A 14 5.70 -12.89 -12.22
N THR A 15 4.48 -13.38 -12.38
CA THR A 15 3.26 -12.57 -12.29
C THR A 15 2.29 -13.27 -11.37
N VAL A 16 1.88 -12.59 -10.30
CA VAL A 16 0.81 -13.05 -9.41
C VAL A 16 -0.49 -12.33 -9.75
N ARG A 17 -1.59 -13.06 -9.60
CA ARG A 17 -2.95 -12.56 -9.73
C ARG A 17 -3.67 -12.85 -8.42
N LEU A 18 -4.28 -11.84 -7.86
CA LEU A 18 -4.86 -11.84 -6.52
C LEU A 18 -6.26 -11.26 -6.59
N TYR A 19 -7.14 -11.75 -5.72
CA TYR A 19 -8.50 -11.27 -5.56
C TYR A 19 -8.65 -10.69 -4.18
N LEU A 20 -8.82 -9.38 -4.10
CA LEU A 20 -8.83 -8.68 -2.81
C LEU A 20 -10.25 -8.30 -2.40
N HIS A 21 -10.57 -8.56 -1.13
CA HIS A 21 -11.90 -8.36 -0.55
C HIS A 21 -12.27 -6.88 -0.37
N TRP A 22 -11.26 -6.00 -0.37
CA TRP A 22 -11.40 -4.55 -0.19
C TRP A 22 -10.84 -3.83 -1.40
N GLY A 23 -11.63 -3.74 -2.46
CA GLY A 23 -11.17 -3.24 -3.74
C GLY A 23 -10.97 -1.73 -3.82
N SER A 24 -11.41 -0.95 -2.82
CA SER A 24 -11.35 0.50 -2.88
C SER A 24 -9.91 1.05 -2.85
N PRO A 25 -9.62 2.13 -3.59
CA PRO A 25 -8.28 2.69 -3.71
C PRO A 25 -7.70 3.21 -2.39
N GLU A 26 -8.54 3.67 -1.46
CA GLU A 26 -8.14 4.13 -0.12
C GLU A 26 -7.57 3.05 0.80
N TYR A 27 -7.74 1.78 0.42
CA TYR A 27 -7.07 0.65 1.07
C TYR A 27 -5.95 0.12 0.19
N GLN A 28 -6.20 -0.07 -1.11
CA GLN A 28 -5.25 -0.78 -1.98
C GLN A 28 -4.01 0.02 -2.35
N ILE A 29 -4.15 1.32 -2.56
CA ILE A 29 -2.99 2.16 -2.92
C ILE A 29 -2.06 2.32 -1.70
N PRO A 30 -2.56 2.67 -0.50
CA PRO A 30 -1.72 2.72 0.71
C PRO A 30 -1.06 1.39 1.06
N ASN A 31 -1.76 0.25 0.92
CA ASN A 31 -1.19 -1.06 1.19
C ASN A 31 -0.04 -1.41 0.24
N MET A 32 -0.18 -1.06 -1.05
CA MET A 32 0.93 -1.25 -2.00
C MET A 32 2.11 -0.31 -1.72
N ALA A 33 1.83 0.94 -1.34
CA ALA A 33 2.86 1.89 -0.92
C ALA A 33 3.66 1.38 0.29
N GLU A 34 2.99 0.87 1.32
CA GLU A 34 3.65 0.27 2.47
C GLU A 34 4.50 -0.94 2.07
N PHE A 35 3.97 -1.86 1.26
CA PHE A 35 4.75 -3.02 0.79
C PHE A 35 6.05 -2.59 0.09
N ILE A 36 5.97 -1.62 -0.82
CA ILE A 36 7.14 -1.14 -1.56
C ILE A 36 8.15 -0.51 -0.61
N PHE A 37 7.68 0.33 0.32
CA PHE A 37 8.57 0.95 1.30
C PHE A 37 9.21 -0.07 2.24
N TRP A 38 8.44 -1.04 2.72
CA TRP A 38 8.90 -2.15 3.56
C TRP A 38 9.96 -2.99 2.84
N ALA A 39 9.70 -3.37 1.59
CA ALA A 39 10.62 -4.19 0.81
C ALA A 39 11.93 -3.45 0.54
N TRP A 40 11.87 -2.16 0.22
CA TRP A 40 13.05 -1.32 0.06
C TRP A 40 13.85 -1.21 1.37
N THR A 41 13.15 -0.94 2.48
CA THR A 41 13.75 -0.69 3.80
C THR A 41 14.41 -1.93 4.40
N LEU A 42 13.84 -3.11 4.17
CA LEU A 42 14.35 -4.38 4.71
C LEU A 42 15.19 -5.18 3.71
N ASP A 43 15.65 -4.53 2.64
CA ASP A 43 16.42 -5.15 1.56
C ASP A 43 15.78 -6.46 1.05
N LYS A 44 14.45 -6.46 0.92
CA LYS A 44 13.71 -7.63 0.44
C LYS A 44 13.84 -7.72 -1.08
N PRO A 45 14.06 -8.93 -1.62
CA PRO A 45 14.04 -9.12 -3.07
C PRO A 45 12.68 -8.73 -3.67
N TRP A 46 12.68 -8.10 -4.85
CA TRP A 46 11.45 -7.75 -5.58
C TRP A 46 10.82 -8.98 -6.23
N THR A 47 10.19 -9.83 -5.41
CA THR A 47 9.64 -11.14 -5.81
C THR A 47 8.24 -11.36 -5.22
N ALA A 48 7.52 -12.32 -5.81
CA ALA A 48 6.25 -12.79 -5.27
C ALA A 48 6.38 -13.36 -3.85
N ASP A 49 7.50 -13.99 -3.51
CA ASP A 49 7.72 -14.55 -2.17
C ASP A 49 7.90 -13.45 -1.12
N SER A 50 8.58 -12.35 -1.44
CA SER A 50 8.65 -11.19 -0.56
C SER A 50 7.28 -10.55 -0.36
N TYR A 51 6.45 -10.50 -1.39
CA TYR A 51 5.08 -10.02 -1.26
C TYR A 51 4.23 -10.93 -0.37
N ARG A 52 4.35 -12.26 -0.50
CA ARG A 52 3.69 -13.22 0.42
C ARG A 52 4.19 -13.06 1.85
N ALA A 53 5.50 -12.90 2.05
CA ALA A 53 6.07 -12.66 3.37
C ALA A 53 5.56 -11.35 3.98
N TYR A 54 5.36 -10.30 3.16
CA TYR A 54 4.65 -9.10 3.61
C TYR A 54 3.22 -9.43 4.01
N LEU A 55 2.44 -10.13 3.17
CA LEU A 55 1.08 -10.53 3.53
C LEU A 55 1.01 -11.34 4.83
N ASP A 56 1.95 -12.25 5.10
CA ASP A 56 1.99 -13.02 6.35
C ASP A 56 2.19 -12.16 7.60
N THR A 57 2.76 -10.96 7.44
CA THR A 57 2.89 -9.98 8.52
C THR A 57 1.63 -9.13 8.71
N VAL A 58 0.81 -9.01 7.66
CA VAL A 58 -0.48 -8.32 7.70
C VAL A 58 -1.57 -9.32 8.05
N SER A 59 -1.97 -9.38 9.34
CA SER A 59 -2.92 -10.38 9.88
C SER A 59 -4.17 -10.64 9.03
N ASP A 60 -4.77 -11.83 9.21
CA ASP A 60 -6.01 -12.29 8.56
C ASP A 60 -7.08 -11.18 8.53
N GLY A 61 -7.49 -10.79 7.32
CA GLY A 61 -8.59 -9.84 7.08
C GLY A 61 -8.18 -8.53 6.39
N SER A 62 -6.91 -8.13 6.48
CA SER A 62 -6.42 -6.83 5.96
C SER A 62 -6.07 -6.82 4.47
N LEU A 63 -5.59 -7.96 3.95
CA LEU A 63 -5.21 -8.21 2.55
C LEU A 63 -5.37 -9.73 2.27
N PRO A 64 -5.69 -10.18 1.05
CA PRO A 64 -6.28 -11.51 0.82
C PRO A 64 -5.27 -12.66 0.67
N ALA A 65 -5.76 -13.86 0.99
CA ALA A 65 -5.03 -15.13 1.00
C ALA A 65 -5.37 -16.10 -0.15
N GLU A 66 -6.27 -15.74 -1.09
CA GLU A 66 -6.80 -16.73 -2.04
C GLU A 66 -6.30 -16.55 -3.50
N PRO A 67 -5.46 -17.46 -4.01
CA PRO A 67 -5.22 -17.58 -5.44
C PRO A 67 -6.47 -18.17 -6.12
N THR A 68 -6.89 -17.60 -7.25
CA THR A 68 -7.95 -18.15 -8.10
C THR A 68 -7.50 -18.21 -9.56
N ASP A 69 -8.07 -19.19 -10.25
CA ASP A 69 -7.83 -19.58 -11.63
C ASP A 69 -8.79 -18.93 -12.64
N GLY A 70 -9.75 -18.11 -12.20
CA GLY A 70 -10.83 -17.59 -13.05
C GLY A 70 -11.19 -16.12 -12.83
N PHE A 71 -11.77 -15.47 -13.86
CA PHE A 71 -12.41 -14.14 -13.80
C PHE A 71 -13.82 -14.25 -13.18
N HIS A 72 -14.11 -13.55 -12.09
CA HIS A 72 -15.43 -13.55 -11.44
C HIS A 72 -16.13 -12.18 -11.60
N GLY A 73 -17.19 -12.11 -12.40
CA GLY A 73 -17.74 -10.89 -13.00
C GLY A 73 -18.42 -9.80 -12.15
N ASP A 74 -17.94 -9.49 -10.94
CA ASP A 74 -18.46 -8.37 -10.11
C ASP A 74 -17.40 -7.25 -9.87
N LEU A 75 -16.40 -7.15 -10.74
CA LEU A 75 -15.12 -6.49 -10.45
C LEU A 75 -15.16 -5.02 -10.90
N GLU A 76 -15.31 -4.10 -9.94
CA GLU A 76 -15.24 -2.65 -10.15
C GLU A 76 -13.80 -2.14 -10.22
N HIS A 77 -12.85 -2.80 -9.54
CA HIS A 77 -11.49 -2.30 -9.39
C HIS A 77 -10.46 -3.24 -10.04
N TYR A 78 -9.56 -2.66 -10.84
CA TYR A 78 -8.44 -3.37 -11.45
C TYR A 78 -7.13 -2.63 -11.18
N TYR A 79 -6.19 -3.35 -10.56
CA TYR A 79 -4.86 -2.86 -10.21
C TYR A 79 -3.81 -3.64 -10.99
N ARG A 80 -2.92 -2.92 -11.67
CA ARG A 80 -1.73 -3.49 -12.32
C ARG A 80 -0.49 -2.82 -11.77
N ILE A 81 0.37 -3.62 -11.17
CA ILE A 81 1.64 -3.21 -10.59
C ILE A 81 2.75 -3.94 -11.33
N THR A 82 3.77 -3.22 -11.77
CA THR A 82 5.00 -3.82 -12.31
C THR A 82 6.17 -3.33 -11.48
N ILE A 83 6.99 -4.26 -11.00
CA ILE A 83 8.16 -3.99 -10.17
C ILE A 83 9.38 -4.58 -10.86
N GLY A 84 10.35 -3.74 -11.21
CA GLY A 84 11.62 -4.14 -11.81
C GLY A 84 12.65 -4.60 -10.77
N GLU A 85 13.73 -5.25 -11.21
CA GLU A 85 14.81 -5.72 -10.33
C GLU A 85 15.50 -4.57 -9.56
N ASN A 86 15.49 -3.38 -10.13
CA ASN A 86 16.03 -2.16 -9.54
C ASN A 86 15.02 -1.43 -8.64
N GLY A 87 13.89 -2.04 -8.29
CA GLY A 87 12.85 -1.41 -7.48
C GLY A 87 12.07 -0.30 -8.19
N GLN A 88 12.19 -0.18 -9.51
CA GLN A 88 11.30 0.69 -10.30
C GLN A 88 9.87 0.15 -10.26
N VAL A 89 8.92 1.04 -10.02
CA VAL A 89 7.50 0.70 -9.88
C VAL A 89 6.71 1.43 -10.94
N THR A 90 5.82 0.71 -11.62
CA THR A 90 4.69 1.32 -12.33
C THR A 90 3.39 0.79 -11.75
N TYR A 91 2.41 1.66 -11.61
CA TYR A 91 1.13 1.35 -11.00
C TYR A 91 0.01 1.90 -11.88
N VAL A 92 -1.02 1.09 -12.14
CA VAL A 92 -2.22 1.52 -12.85
C VAL A 92 -3.44 1.03 -12.07
N TYR A 93 -4.31 1.97 -11.70
CA TYR A 93 -5.62 1.70 -11.16
C TYR A 93 -6.69 2.06 -12.19
N LYS A 94 -7.59 1.10 -12.43
CA LYS A 94 -8.76 1.28 -13.27
C LYS A 94 -10.03 0.96 -12.51
N HIS A 95 -11.10 1.65 -12.88
CA HIS A 95 -12.43 1.43 -12.35
C HIS A 95 -13.44 1.14 -13.47
N LEU A 96 -14.34 0.19 -13.24
CA LEU A 96 -15.49 -0.08 -14.11
C LEU A 96 -16.76 0.39 -13.39
N ASN A 97 -17.34 1.50 -13.87
CA ASN A 97 -18.61 1.99 -13.32
C ASN A 97 -19.76 1.03 -13.69
N PHE A 98 -20.76 0.89 -12.81
CA PHE A 98 -21.91 -0.01 -12.99
C PHE A 98 -22.64 0.11 -14.35
N ASP A 99 -22.60 1.29 -14.98
CA ASP A 99 -23.25 1.58 -16.26
C ASP A 99 -22.27 1.76 -17.44
N ALA A 100 -20.98 1.49 -17.23
CA ALA A 100 -19.93 1.65 -18.24
C ALA A 100 -19.58 0.32 -18.91
N GLU A 101 -19.35 0.36 -20.23
CA GLU A 101 -18.87 -0.80 -21.00
C GLU A 101 -17.34 -0.94 -20.95
N ASP A 102 -16.62 0.14 -20.62
CA ASP A 102 -15.17 0.23 -20.67
C ASP A 102 -14.54 0.63 -19.32
N TRP A 103 -13.36 0.07 -19.05
CA TRP A 103 -12.53 0.40 -17.89
C TRP A 103 -11.91 1.80 -18.03
N ALA A 104 -12.22 2.70 -17.10
CA ALA A 104 -11.58 4.01 -17.00
C ALA A 104 -10.27 3.91 -16.22
N VAL A 105 -9.21 4.58 -16.69
CA VAL A 105 -7.97 4.75 -15.91
C VAL A 105 -8.21 5.89 -14.93
N GLU A 106 -8.21 5.57 -13.65
CA GLU A 106 -8.42 6.55 -12.57
C GLU A 106 -7.08 7.11 -12.07
N PHE A 107 -6.03 6.28 -12.05
CA PHE A 107 -4.71 6.68 -11.60
C PHE A 107 -3.60 5.88 -12.29
N GLN A 108 -2.48 6.54 -12.56
CA GLN A 108 -1.25 5.93 -13.05
C GLN A 108 -0.05 6.57 -12.33
N ALA A 109 0.85 5.72 -11.82
CA ALA A 109 2.17 6.10 -11.33
C ALA A 109 3.26 5.49 -12.21
N GLU A 110 4.29 6.26 -12.51
CA GLU A 110 5.48 5.83 -13.26
C GLU A 110 6.69 5.54 -12.35
N ASN A 111 6.57 5.85 -11.06
CA ASN A 111 7.62 5.67 -10.05
C ASN A 111 7.01 5.53 -8.64
N ARG A 112 7.87 5.28 -7.64
CA ARG A 112 7.46 5.13 -6.24
C ARG A 112 6.93 6.44 -5.63
N ALA A 113 7.54 7.57 -5.96
CA ALA A 113 7.14 8.88 -5.42
C ALA A 113 5.68 9.21 -5.75
N GLU A 114 5.28 9.03 -7.01
CA GLU A 114 3.89 9.23 -7.45
C GLU A 114 2.91 8.29 -6.75
N LEU A 115 3.33 7.05 -6.47
CA LEU A 115 2.51 6.10 -5.71
C LEU A 115 2.33 6.54 -4.25
N TYR A 116 3.39 7.04 -3.61
CA TYR A 116 3.33 7.55 -2.23
C TYR A 116 2.46 8.80 -2.14
N ASP A 117 2.57 9.72 -3.09
CA ASP A 117 1.72 10.91 -3.17
C ASP A 117 0.23 10.54 -3.32
N GLU A 118 -0.06 9.54 -4.15
CA GLU A 118 -1.43 9.05 -4.30
C GLU A 118 -1.94 8.34 -3.03
N ALA A 119 -1.10 7.56 -2.34
CA ALA A 119 -1.46 6.96 -1.06
C ALA A 119 -1.86 8.04 -0.03
N ILE A 120 -1.09 9.13 0.06
CA ILE A 120 -1.42 10.30 0.90
C ILE A 120 -2.77 10.89 0.49
N ARG A 121 -3.00 11.13 -0.81
CA ARG A 121 -4.25 11.72 -1.32
C ARG A 121 -5.47 10.87 -0.97
N GLN A 122 -5.36 9.56 -1.11
CA GLN A 122 -6.44 8.62 -0.83
C GLN A 122 -6.74 8.53 0.67
N LEU A 123 -5.70 8.48 1.52
CA LEU A 123 -5.86 8.51 2.97
C LEU A 123 -6.47 9.83 3.46
N GLU A 124 -6.08 10.97 2.88
CA GLU A 124 -6.70 12.27 3.20
C GLU A 124 -8.19 12.33 2.78
N ALA A 125 -8.53 11.75 1.64
CA ALA A 125 -9.92 11.65 1.20
C ALA A 125 -10.75 10.75 2.14
N HIS A 126 -10.20 9.59 2.51
CA HIS A 126 -10.85 8.68 3.45
C HIS A 126 -11.02 9.31 4.83
N ARG A 127 -9.98 9.98 5.33
CA ARG A 127 -10.02 10.73 6.59
C ARG A 127 -11.14 11.76 6.62
N ARG A 128 -11.29 12.55 5.54
CA ARG A 128 -12.37 13.54 5.43
C ARG A 128 -13.74 12.87 5.46
N TRP A 129 -13.92 11.79 4.70
CA TRP A 129 -15.17 11.05 4.67
C TRP A 129 -15.55 10.49 6.06
N VAL A 130 -14.59 9.89 6.78
CA VAL A 130 -14.82 9.39 8.15
C VAL A 130 -15.15 10.53 9.11
N ALA A 131 -14.44 11.67 9.02
CA ALA A 131 -14.73 12.83 9.85
C ALA A 131 -16.15 13.38 9.62
N ASP A 132 -16.56 13.51 8.36
CA ASP A 132 -17.92 13.93 7.99
C ASP A 132 -18.98 12.93 8.50
N ALA A 133 -18.68 11.62 8.45
CA ALA A 133 -19.56 10.57 8.97
C ALA A 133 -19.72 10.62 10.49
N ILE A 134 -18.64 10.92 11.23
CA ILE A 134 -18.68 11.14 12.70
C ILE A 134 -19.56 12.36 13.01
N GLU A 135 -19.39 13.47 12.30
CA GLU A 135 -20.20 14.67 12.50
C GLU A 135 -21.68 14.40 12.24
N ALA A 136 -21.99 13.67 11.17
CA ALA A 136 -23.36 13.27 10.83
C ALA A 136 -23.97 12.25 11.81
N ASN A 137 -23.15 11.40 12.43
CA ASN A 137 -23.60 10.40 13.40
C ASN A 137 -22.63 10.22 14.58
N PRO A 138 -22.68 11.12 15.59
CA PRO A 138 -21.73 11.12 16.71
C PRO A 138 -21.79 9.92 17.65
N LYS A 139 -22.75 8.99 17.48
CA LYS A 139 -22.87 7.77 18.29
C LYS A 139 -22.11 6.58 17.71
N ALA A 140 -21.53 6.73 16.52
CA ALA A 140 -20.78 5.68 15.85
C ALA A 140 -19.33 5.62 16.35
N VAL A 141 -19.13 5.04 17.53
CA VAL A 141 -17.82 4.96 18.22
C VAL A 141 -16.73 4.25 17.39
N HIS A 142 -17.11 3.35 16.48
CA HIS A 142 -16.15 2.66 15.59
C HIS A 142 -15.41 3.63 14.66
N TYR A 143 -16.05 4.72 14.21
CA TYR A 143 -15.41 5.69 13.33
C TYR A 143 -14.27 6.48 14.03
N GLU A 144 -14.29 6.63 15.36
CA GLU A 144 -13.19 7.27 16.07
C GLU A 144 -11.92 6.40 16.04
N GLN A 145 -12.08 5.08 16.12
CA GLN A 145 -10.97 4.12 15.98
C GLN A 145 -10.45 4.11 14.55
N ASP A 146 -11.35 4.10 13.57
CA ASP A 146 -10.99 4.19 12.15
C ASP A 146 -10.21 5.48 11.85
N LEU A 147 -10.66 6.63 12.40
CA LEU A 147 -9.99 7.91 12.19
C LEU A 147 -8.57 7.92 12.74
N ALA A 148 -8.35 7.36 13.93
CA ALA A 148 -7.02 7.24 14.52
C ALA A 148 -6.10 6.32 13.69
N ALA A 149 -6.63 5.20 13.17
CA ALA A 149 -5.90 4.30 12.29
C ALA A 149 -5.54 5.00 10.96
N ILE A 150 -6.48 5.74 10.36
CA ILE A 150 -6.22 6.53 9.15
C ILE A 150 -5.16 7.60 9.40
N ASP A 151 -5.23 8.31 10.54
CA ASP A 151 -4.24 9.32 10.91
C ASP A 151 -2.83 8.73 11.05
N HIS A 152 -2.73 7.54 11.62
CA HIS A 152 -1.47 6.80 11.68
C HIS A 152 -0.94 6.44 10.28
N HIS A 153 -1.78 5.84 9.43
CA HIS A 153 -1.38 5.47 8.07
C HIS A 153 -0.99 6.70 7.23
N LEU A 154 -1.70 7.82 7.41
CA LEU A 154 -1.40 9.06 6.72
C LEU A 154 -0.03 9.63 7.16
N HIS A 155 0.31 9.48 8.44
CA HIS A 155 1.64 9.85 8.93
C HIS A 155 2.74 8.98 8.30
N GLU A 156 2.55 7.65 8.27
CA GLU A 156 3.52 6.73 7.66
C GLU A 156 3.69 6.99 6.15
N ALA A 157 2.60 7.15 5.40
CA ALA A 157 2.66 7.47 3.98
C ALA A 157 3.43 8.77 3.69
N ARG A 158 3.29 9.79 4.56
CA ARG A 158 4.06 11.03 4.47
C ARG A 158 5.55 10.82 4.75
N LEU A 159 5.90 9.91 5.66
CA LEU A 159 7.29 9.53 5.89
C LEU A 159 7.89 8.80 4.69
N TYR A 160 7.14 7.91 4.05
CA TYR A 160 7.59 7.23 2.82
C TYR A 160 7.91 8.25 1.72
N ALA A 161 7.01 9.20 1.48
CA ALA A 161 7.23 10.28 0.50
C ALA A 161 8.42 11.18 0.85
N GLN A 162 8.62 11.49 2.14
CA GLN A 162 9.79 12.26 2.58
C GLN A 162 11.10 11.53 2.34
N VAL A 163 11.15 10.22 2.60
CA VAL A 163 12.34 9.40 2.35
C VAL A 163 12.60 9.29 0.84
N GLU A 164 11.56 9.06 0.05
CA GLU A 164 11.66 8.99 -1.41
C GLU A 164 12.14 10.31 -2.03
N ALA A 165 11.85 11.46 -1.40
CA ALA A 165 12.32 12.75 -1.88
C ALA A 165 13.85 12.99 -1.67
N LEU A 166 14.54 12.09 -0.97
CA LEU A 166 15.97 12.26 -0.69
C LEU A 166 16.82 11.90 -1.92
N PRO A 167 17.90 12.67 -2.19
CA PRO A 167 18.79 12.37 -3.29
C PRO A 167 19.30 10.94 -3.23
N GLY A 168 19.20 10.21 -4.34
CA GLY A 168 19.67 8.83 -4.47
C GLY A 168 18.65 7.75 -4.06
N VAL A 169 17.69 8.05 -3.19
CA VAL A 169 16.66 7.06 -2.80
C VAL A 169 15.85 6.58 -4.00
N PRO A 170 15.28 7.43 -4.89
CA PRO A 170 14.53 6.98 -6.06
C PRO A 170 15.32 6.12 -7.05
N ALA A 171 16.64 6.26 -7.06
CA ALA A 171 17.52 5.50 -7.95
C ALA A 171 17.97 4.16 -7.33
N SER A 172 17.87 4.03 -6.01
CA SER A 172 18.27 2.81 -5.29
C SER A 172 17.22 1.72 -5.35
N ALA A 173 17.68 0.47 -5.48
CA ALA A 173 16.82 -0.71 -5.47
C ALA A 173 16.42 -1.13 -4.05
N CYS A 174 17.24 -0.81 -3.06
CA CYS A 174 17.02 -1.08 -1.64
C CYS A 174 17.81 -0.12 -0.75
N GLN A 175 17.58 -0.19 0.56
CA GLN A 175 18.27 0.61 1.57
C GLN A 175 19.80 0.40 1.53
N SER A 176 20.26 -0.85 1.43
CA SER A 176 21.70 -1.15 1.38
C SER A 176 22.39 -0.53 0.16
N ASP A 177 21.76 -0.55 -1.01
CA ASP A 177 22.29 0.07 -2.23
C ASP A 177 22.45 1.58 -2.06
N PHE A 178 21.43 2.23 -1.49
CA PHE A 178 21.47 3.65 -1.17
C PHE A 178 22.67 3.98 -0.27
N HIS A 179 22.87 3.23 0.81
CA HIS A 179 23.98 3.47 1.75
C HIS A 179 25.35 3.22 1.13
N ALA A 180 25.48 2.18 0.31
CA ALA A 180 26.72 1.86 -0.39
C ALA A 180 27.16 3.01 -1.30
N GLU A 181 26.22 3.62 -2.04
CA GLU A 181 26.51 4.76 -2.93
C GLU A 181 26.87 6.04 -2.16
N HIS A 182 26.30 6.23 -0.97
CA HIS A 182 26.50 7.46 -0.17
C HIS A 182 27.60 7.35 0.89
N SER A 183 28.31 6.21 0.94
CA SER A 183 29.41 5.97 1.90
C SER A 183 29.01 6.25 3.35
N CYS A 184 27.76 5.95 3.72
CA CYS A 184 27.26 6.09 5.09
C CYS A 184 26.70 4.76 5.59
N GLU A 185 26.86 4.49 6.88
CA GLU A 185 26.23 3.35 7.54
C GLU A 185 24.80 3.74 7.98
N ARG A 186 23.89 2.76 8.06
CA ARG A 186 22.50 2.97 8.51
C ARG A 186 22.44 3.76 9.83
N ASP A 187 23.22 3.36 10.83
CA ASP A 187 23.22 3.96 12.17
C ASP A 187 23.86 5.37 12.22
N GLN A 188 24.52 5.80 11.14
CA GLN A 188 25.22 7.08 11.03
C GLN A 188 24.60 8.00 9.98
N CYS A 189 23.62 7.51 9.23
CA CYS A 189 22.99 8.27 8.17
C CYS A 189 21.93 9.20 8.76
N SER A 190 22.09 10.49 8.50
CA SER A 190 21.21 11.56 9.02
C SER A 190 19.75 11.47 8.56
N ILE A 191 19.46 10.53 7.65
CA ILE A 191 18.12 10.24 7.15
C ILE A 191 17.33 9.39 8.14
N TRP A 192 17.99 8.51 8.91
CA TRP A 192 17.32 7.65 9.88
C TRP A 192 16.98 8.43 11.15
N THR A 193 15.81 9.05 11.14
CA THR A 193 15.19 9.57 12.35
C THR A 193 14.77 8.39 13.24
N PRO A 194 14.64 8.59 14.57
CA PRO A 194 14.10 7.55 15.45
C PRO A 194 12.75 7.00 14.96
N GLU A 195 11.91 7.86 14.37
CA GLU A 195 10.60 7.52 13.81
C GLU A 195 10.72 6.57 12.60
N LEU A 196 11.67 6.83 11.68
CA LEU A 196 11.91 5.95 10.54
C LEU A 196 12.52 4.61 10.96
N THR A 197 13.38 4.61 11.97
CA THR A 197 13.90 3.38 12.56
C THR A 197 12.78 2.56 13.20
N GLU A 198 11.86 3.22 13.93
CA GLU A 198 10.71 2.55 14.52
C GLU A 198 9.83 1.89 13.45
N ILE A 199 9.53 2.59 12.35
CA ILE A 199 8.76 2.03 11.22
C ILE A 199 9.52 0.89 10.53
N ALA A 200 10.82 1.06 10.30
CA ALA A 200 11.65 0.05 9.66
C ALA A 200 11.74 -1.24 10.47
N ASP A 201 11.82 -1.11 11.80
CA ASP A 201 11.97 -2.25 12.71
C ASP A 201 10.61 -2.85 13.10
N ARG A 202 9.51 -2.16 12.79
CA ARG A 202 8.16 -2.66 13.00
C ARG A 202 7.83 -3.73 11.96
N PRO A 203 7.26 -4.88 12.35
CA PRO A 203 6.60 -5.73 11.37
C PRO A 203 5.47 -4.92 10.68
N PRO A 204 5.19 -5.16 9.39
CA PRO A 204 4.06 -4.55 8.70
C PRO A 204 2.75 -4.72 9.48
N ARG A 205 1.84 -3.77 9.25
CA ARG A 205 0.59 -3.62 10.02
C ARG A 205 -0.12 -4.96 10.23
N ARG A 206 -0.50 -5.31 11.46
CA ARG A 206 -1.61 -6.24 11.67
C ARG A 206 -2.91 -5.46 11.46
N GLY A 207 -3.77 -5.88 10.53
CA GLY A 207 -5.10 -5.29 10.44
C GLY A 207 -5.89 -5.66 11.68
N ASP A 208 -6.09 -4.68 12.55
CA ASP A 208 -7.06 -4.74 13.66
C ASP A 208 -8.46 -4.42 13.12
N HIS A 209 -8.94 -5.20 12.15
CA HIS A 209 -10.37 -5.29 11.91
C HIS A 209 -10.88 -6.47 12.73
N ASP A 210 -11.25 -6.17 13.97
CA ASP A 210 -12.11 -7.05 14.76
C ASP A 210 -13.43 -7.14 14.00
N ASP A 211 -13.62 -8.22 13.23
CA ASP A 211 -14.86 -8.55 12.57
C ASP A 211 -15.92 -8.71 13.68
N GLY A 212 -16.56 -7.59 14.03
CA GLY A 212 -17.75 -7.51 14.89
C GLY A 212 -18.97 -8.17 14.25
N SER A 213 -18.78 -9.27 13.52
CA SER A 213 -19.82 -10.24 13.20
C SER A 213 -19.98 -11.20 14.38
N GLN A 214 -20.63 -10.70 15.43
CA GLN A 214 -21.34 -11.58 16.37
C GLN A 214 -22.83 -11.22 16.36
N ASP A 215 -23.58 -12.16 15.79
CA ASP A 215 -25.02 -12.44 15.86
C ASP A 215 -26.04 -11.48 15.23
#